data_AF-A0A2K5NMR7-F1
#
_entry.id   AF-A0A2K5NMR7-F1
#
_cell.length_a   1.000
_cell.length_b   1.000
_cell.length_c   1.000
_cell.angle_alpha   90.00
_cell.angle_beta   90.00
_cell.angle_gamma   90.00
#
_symmetry.space_group_name_H-M   'P 1'
#
loop_
_entity.id
_entity.type
_entity.pdbx_description
1 polymer ?
#
loop_
_entity_poly.entity_id
_entity_poly.type
_entity_poly.pdbx_seq_one_letter_code
_entity_poly.pdbx_strand_id
1 'polypeptide(L)'
;CWPGWSRFLDLMIFSVALKILVIIWDLALLVLCFGKHLFSSLKARAPKSCPGSVLMLPLRRSFHFFPSFWFSFPFPPSLPSVPSRRLFSFSLEGLPRPLPLLAQPNLPFGYPVHGVEVMPLHTVPIPGLQFEGPDAPIYEVTLTASLGTLNTLADVPDSVVQGRGQKQLTISTSDRKLLNFILQHVTYTSTGYQHQKVDIVSLESRSSVAKFPVTIRHPVIPKLYDPGPERKLRNLVTIATKTFLRPHKLMIMLRSIREYYPDLTVIVADDSKKPLEIKDNHVEYYTMPFGKGWFAGRNLAISQVTTKYVLWVDDDFLFNEKTKIEVLVDVLEKTELDVVGGSVLGNVFQFKLLLEQSENGACLHKRTGFFQPLDGFPNCVVTSGVVNFFLAHTERLQRVGFDPRLQRVAHSEFFIDGLGTLLVGSCPEVIIGHQSRSPVVDSELAALEKTYNTYRSNTLAQVQFKLALQYFKNHLQCAT
;
A
#
# COMPACT_ATOMS: atom_id res chain seq x y z
N CYS A 1 47.84 36.07 13.03
CA CYS A 1 47.87 35.32 11.75
C CYS A 1 47.20 33.97 11.94
N TRP A 2 45.92 33.84 11.57
CA TRP A 2 45.17 32.58 11.61
C TRP A 2 45.01 32.05 10.16
N PRO A 3 45.52 30.86 9.83
CA PRO A 3 45.40 30.27 8.49
C PRO A 3 44.13 29.41 8.42
N GLY A 4 42.99 30.03 8.12
CA GLY A 4 41.70 29.32 8.03
C GLY A 4 40.75 29.81 6.94
N TRP A 5 41.04 30.93 6.28
CA TRP A 5 40.11 31.57 5.35
C TRP A 5 40.26 31.14 3.88
N SER A 6 41.43 30.62 3.47
CA SER A 6 41.66 30.20 2.08
C SER A 6 40.88 28.92 1.72
N ARG A 7 40.79 27.93 2.62
CA ARG A 7 40.09 26.65 2.33
C ARG A 7 38.57 26.79 2.19
N PHE A 8 37.95 27.80 2.81
CA PHE A 8 36.50 27.99 2.73
C PHE A 8 36.07 28.65 1.41
N LEU A 9 36.92 29.53 0.87
CA LEU A 9 36.69 30.17 -0.42
C LEU A 9 36.83 29.18 -1.57
N ASP A 10 37.82 28.28 -1.51
CA ASP A 10 38.06 27.24 -2.52
C ASP A 10 36.89 26.23 -2.61
N LEU A 11 36.30 25.86 -1.46
CA LEU A 11 35.12 24.96 -1.40
C LEU A 11 33.84 25.61 -1.96
N MET A 12 33.65 26.91 -1.78
CA MET A 12 32.52 27.63 -2.38
C MET A 12 32.67 27.77 -3.89
N ILE A 13 33.87 28.09 -4.39
CA ILE A 13 34.15 28.21 -5.82
C ILE A 13 33.94 26.85 -6.52
N PHE A 14 34.37 25.74 -5.89
CA PHE A 14 34.16 24.40 -6.43
C PHE A 14 32.68 24.00 -6.53
N SER A 15 31.87 24.39 -5.54
CA SER A 15 30.42 24.12 -5.53
C SER A 15 29.66 24.93 -6.59
N VAL A 16 30.05 26.18 -6.81
CA VAL A 16 29.47 27.03 -7.87
C VAL A 16 29.87 26.53 -9.26
N ALA A 17 31.14 26.15 -9.44
CA ALA A 17 31.62 25.59 -10.71
C ALA A 17 30.90 24.27 -11.08
N LEU A 18 30.64 23.39 -10.11
CA LEU A 18 29.92 22.14 -10.34
C LEU A 18 28.46 22.38 -10.74
N LYS A 19 27.78 23.36 -10.12
CA LYS A 19 26.42 23.75 -10.50
C LYS A 19 26.35 24.34 -11.92
N ILE A 20 27.33 25.16 -12.30
CA ILE A 20 27.42 25.70 -13.67
C ILE A 20 27.66 24.56 -14.67
N LEU A 21 28.50 23.58 -14.35
CA LEU A 21 28.75 22.43 -15.22
C LEU A 21 27.50 21.56 -15.43
N VAL A 22 26.69 21.34 -14.38
CA VAL A 22 25.41 20.61 -14.48
C VAL A 22 24.41 21.38 -15.35
N ILE A 23 24.32 22.70 -15.19
CA ILE A 23 23.45 23.55 -16.03
C ILE A 23 23.89 23.51 -17.50
N ILE A 24 25.20 23.56 -17.77
CA ILE A 24 25.74 23.44 -19.13
C ILE A 24 25.46 22.04 -19.71
N TRP A 25 25.55 20.98 -18.89
CA TRP A 25 25.24 19.61 -19.31
C TRP A 25 23.76 19.45 -19.63
N ASP A 26 22.86 20.02 -18.83
CA ASP A 26 21.42 19.99 -19.06
C ASP A 26 21.02 20.81 -20.31
N LEU A 27 21.65 21.97 -20.53
CA LEU A 27 21.50 22.76 -21.76
C LEU A 27 22.02 22.01 -22.99
N ALA A 28 23.16 21.31 -22.88
CA ALA A 28 23.69 20.48 -23.95
C ALA A 28 22.78 19.28 -24.27
N LEU A 29 22.17 18.66 -23.25
CA LEU A 29 21.18 17.60 -23.43
C LEU A 29 19.91 18.12 -24.11
N LEU A 30 19.46 19.32 -23.75
CA LEU A 30 18.33 20.00 -24.39
C LEU A 30 18.62 20.30 -25.87
N VAL A 31 19.83 20.79 -26.19
CA VAL A 31 20.25 21.04 -27.58
C VAL A 31 20.39 19.74 -28.37
N LEU A 32 20.86 18.65 -27.76
CA LEU A 32 20.94 17.32 -28.40
C LEU A 32 19.56 16.69 -28.65
N CYS A 33 18.62 16.88 -27.72
CA CYS A 33 17.24 16.39 -27.86
C CYS A 33 16.44 17.19 -28.91
N PHE A 34 16.63 18.50 -29.00
CA PHE A 34 15.96 19.34 -30.01
C PHE A 34 16.65 19.34 -31.39
N GLY A 35 17.98 19.18 -31.43
CA GLY A 35 18.76 19.15 -32.67
C GLY A 35 18.52 17.93 -33.56
N LYS A 36 18.04 16.80 -32.99
CA LYS A 36 17.73 15.58 -33.76
C LYS A 36 16.34 15.58 -34.42
N HIS A 37 15.45 16.49 -34.03
CA HIS A 37 14.11 16.60 -34.63
C HIS A 37 13.99 17.67 -35.72
N LEU A 38 15.03 18.48 -35.96
CA LEU A 38 15.02 19.56 -36.94
C LEU A 38 15.68 19.23 -38.29
N PHE A 39 16.20 18.01 -38.49
CA PHE A 39 16.97 17.63 -39.69
C PHE A 39 16.40 16.47 -40.54
N SER A 40 15.16 16.03 -40.32
CA SER A 40 14.56 14.94 -41.12
C SER A 40 13.39 15.34 -42.04
N SER A 41 13.08 16.63 -42.21
CA SER A 41 12.04 17.04 -43.16
C SER A 41 12.39 18.38 -43.79
N LEU A 42 13.11 18.34 -44.92
CA LEU A 42 13.19 19.42 -45.92
C LEU A 42 13.95 18.91 -47.15
N LYS A 43 13.26 18.17 -48.03
CA LYS A 43 13.62 18.05 -49.44
C LYS A 43 12.34 17.91 -50.27
N ALA A 44 11.97 19.01 -50.94
CA ALA A 44 11.46 19.10 -52.30
C ALA A 44 10.16 19.94 -52.48
N ARG A 45 10.35 21.01 -53.26
CA ARG A 45 9.43 21.68 -54.22
C ARG A 45 8.32 22.60 -53.71
N ALA A 46 8.58 23.91 -53.84
CA ALA A 46 7.63 24.94 -54.31
C ALA A 46 7.43 24.80 -55.85
N PRO A 47 6.47 25.46 -56.56
CA PRO A 47 5.83 26.75 -56.21
C PRO A 47 4.33 26.95 -56.60
N LYS A 48 3.69 28.04 -56.10
CA LYS A 48 3.05 29.13 -56.88
C LYS A 48 2.21 30.11 -56.01
N SER A 49 2.39 31.42 -56.33
CA SER A 49 1.55 32.63 -56.16
C SER A 49 1.22 33.25 -54.77
N CYS A 50 1.70 34.49 -54.59
CA CYS A 50 1.20 35.60 -53.72
C CYS A 50 -0.07 36.27 -54.33
N PRO A 51 -0.71 37.35 -53.79
CA PRO A 51 -0.36 38.24 -52.65
C PRO A 51 -1.54 38.78 -51.75
N GLY A 52 -1.18 39.55 -50.70
CA GLY A 52 -2.01 40.58 -50.02
C GLY A 52 -2.82 40.07 -48.82
N SER A 53 -2.83 40.68 -47.63
CA SER A 53 -2.86 42.11 -47.31
C SER A 53 -2.42 42.39 -45.87
N VAL A 54 -1.87 43.58 -45.65
CA VAL A 54 -1.50 44.18 -44.37
C VAL A 54 -2.74 44.68 -43.62
N LEU A 55 -2.87 44.41 -42.31
CA LEU A 55 -3.59 45.32 -41.42
C LEU A 55 -3.07 45.26 -39.95
N MET A 56 -2.38 46.35 -39.60
CA MET A 56 -2.26 47.03 -38.30
C MET A 56 -2.63 46.30 -37.00
N LEU A 57 -1.60 46.17 -36.13
CA LEU A 57 -1.71 46.10 -34.67
C LEU A 57 -2.45 47.35 -34.12
N PRO A 58 -3.07 47.26 -32.93
CA PRO A 58 -2.34 47.74 -31.75
C PRO A 58 -2.46 46.87 -30.49
N LEU A 59 -1.38 46.96 -29.73
CA LEU A 59 -1.08 46.36 -28.43
C LEU A 59 -2.23 46.45 -27.39
N ARG A 60 -2.49 45.31 -26.73
CA ARG A 60 -2.81 45.29 -25.29
C ARG A 60 -2.07 44.14 -24.61
N ARG A 61 -1.30 44.51 -23.57
CA ARG A 61 -0.49 43.64 -22.70
C ARG A 61 -1.21 42.34 -22.33
N SER A 62 -0.66 41.21 -22.77
CA SER A 62 -1.01 39.88 -22.28
C SER A 62 0.03 39.46 -21.26
N PHE A 63 -0.37 39.28 -20.01
CA PHE A 63 0.41 38.49 -19.06
C PHE A 63 0.50 37.07 -19.59
N HIS A 64 1.71 36.61 -19.93
CA HIS A 64 1.96 35.22 -20.30
C HIS A 64 1.76 34.33 -19.06
N PHE A 65 0.58 33.74 -18.93
CA PHE A 65 0.45 32.45 -18.25
C PHE A 65 1.15 31.41 -19.13
N PHE A 66 2.24 30.83 -18.63
CA PHE A 66 2.79 29.61 -19.22
C PHE A 66 1.70 28.53 -19.20
N PRO A 67 1.31 27.93 -20.34
CA PRO A 67 0.44 26.78 -20.32
C PRO A 67 1.25 25.63 -19.71
N SER A 68 0.78 25.08 -18.60
CA SER A 68 1.22 23.78 -18.12
C SER A 68 0.91 22.75 -19.22
N PHE A 69 1.93 22.37 -20.00
CA PHE A 69 1.83 21.28 -20.95
C PHE A 69 1.64 19.97 -20.17
N TRP A 70 0.39 19.50 -20.10
CA TRP A 70 0.10 18.13 -19.70
C TRP A 70 0.54 17.22 -20.84
N PHE A 71 1.68 16.55 -20.69
CA PHE A 71 2.09 15.49 -21.60
C PHE A 71 1.22 14.24 -21.33
N SER A 72 0.15 14.09 -22.09
CA SER A 72 -0.55 12.82 -22.20
C SER A 72 0.27 11.89 -23.10
N PHE A 73 1.06 11.00 -22.51
CA PHE A 73 1.63 9.87 -23.25
C PHE A 73 0.56 8.76 -23.31
N PRO A 74 -0.14 8.55 -24.43
CA PRO A 74 -0.96 7.35 -24.56
C PRO A 74 -0.09 6.11 -24.40
N PHE A 75 -0.56 5.14 -23.62
CA PHE A 75 0.14 3.85 -23.48
C PHE A 75 0.32 3.22 -24.87
N PRO A 76 1.49 2.64 -25.16
CA PRO A 76 1.78 2.11 -26.49
C PRO A 76 0.78 1.00 -26.87
N PRO A 77 0.17 1.04 -28.06
CA PRO A 77 -0.82 0.06 -28.52
C PRO A 77 -0.24 -1.35 -28.80
N SER A 78 1.06 -1.57 -28.56
CA SER A 78 1.82 -2.73 -29.04
C SER A 78 1.88 -3.93 -28.07
N LEU A 79 1.01 -4.01 -27.07
CA LEU A 79 0.99 -5.14 -26.10
C LEU A 79 -0.39 -5.83 -26.06
N PRO A 80 -0.81 -6.53 -27.12
CA PRO A 80 -2.20 -7.00 -27.29
C PRO A 80 -2.73 -7.93 -26.19
N SER A 81 -1.85 -8.61 -25.43
CA SER A 81 -2.25 -9.52 -24.35
C SER A 81 -2.29 -8.87 -22.95
N VAL A 82 -1.69 -7.69 -22.79
CA VAL A 82 -1.63 -6.99 -21.49
C VAL A 82 -2.98 -6.39 -21.08
N PRO A 83 -3.77 -5.75 -21.97
CA PRO A 83 -5.11 -5.25 -21.62
C PRO A 83 -6.04 -6.33 -21.05
N SER A 84 -6.07 -7.53 -21.67
CA SER A 84 -6.91 -8.63 -21.22
C SER A 84 -6.46 -9.18 -19.85
N ARG A 85 -5.15 -9.36 -19.64
CA ARG A 85 -4.63 -9.77 -18.33
C ARG A 85 -4.84 -8.71 -17.25
N ARG A 86 -4.69 -7.43 -17.60
CA ARG A 86 -4.98 -6.30 -16.70
C ARG A 86 -6.44 -6.29 -16.27
N LEU A 87 -7.38 -6.46 -17.20
CA LEU A 87 -8.81 -6.50 -16.89
C LEU A 87 -9.13 -7.64 -15.93
N PHE A 88 -8.53 -8.80 -16.15
CA PHE A 88 -8.67 -9.95 -15.27
C PHE A 88 -8.10 -9.68 -13.86
N SER A 89 -6.86 -9.19 -13.73
CA SER A 89 -6.29 -8.83 -12.42
C SER A 89 -7.10 -7.75 -11.72
N PHE A 90 -7.62 -6.76 -12.46
CA PHE A 90 -8.48 -5.72 -11.91
C PHE A 90 -9.85 -6.26 -11.45
N SER A 91 -10.38 -7.30 -12.09
CA SER A 91 -11.62 -7.95 -11.61
C SER A 91 -11.42 -8.70 -10.28
N LEU A 92 -10.21 -9.16 -9.99
CA LEU A 92 -9.87 -9.83 -8.72
C LEU A 92 -9.54 -8.83 -7.62
N GLU A 93 -8.77 -7.79 -7.94
CA GLU A 93 -8.25 -6.82 -6.95
C GLU A 93 -9.11 -5.54 -6.85
N GLY A 94 -9.94 -5.26 -7.86
CA GLY A 94 -10.84 -4.13 -7.90
C GLY A 94 -12.08 -4.41 -7.06
N LEU A 95 -12.01 -4.10 -5.78
CA LEU A 95 -13.18 -4.13 -4.91
C LEU A 95 -14.29 -3.23 -5.51
N PRO A 96 -15.50 -3.76 -5.79
CA PRO A 96 -16.63 -2.90 -6.11
C PRO A 96 -16.87 -2.01 -4.91
N ARG A 97 -16.88 -0.68 -5.12
CA ARG A 97 -17.21 0.24 -4.02
C ARG A 97 -18.67 0.00 -3.64
N PRO A 98 -18.97 -0.29 -2.37
CA PRO A 98 -20.35 -0.49 -1.96
C PRO A 98 -21.15 0.76 -2.28
N LEU A 99 -22.34 0.56 -2.85
CA LEU A 99 -23.26 1.66 -3.12
C LEU A 99 -23.60 2.38 -1.80
N PRO A 100 -23.83 3.70 -1.83
CA PRO A 100 -24.25 4.42 -0.65
C PRO A 100 -25.49 3.78 -0.02
N LEU A 101 -25.45 3.56 1.29
CA LEU A 101 -26.60 3.10 2.06
C LEU A 101 -27.55 4.28 2.22
N LEU A 102 -28.78 4.16 1.72
CA LEU A 102 -29.76 5.25 1.75
C LEU A 102 -30.82 4.99 2.83
N ALA A 103 -31.13 6.02 3.62
CA ALA A 103 -32.32 6.05 4.45
C ALA A 103 -33.51 6.49 3.61
N GLN A 104 -34.60 5.71 3.68
CA GLN A 104 -35.87 6.12 3.09
C GLN A 104 -36.49 7.27 3.89
N PRO A 105 -37.30 8.14 3.26
CA PRO A 105 -37.96 9.25 3.94
C PRO A 105 -38.95 8.71 4.97
N ASN A 106 -38.60 8.77 6.26
CA ASN A 106 -39.47 8.27 7.33
C ASN A 106 -39.67 9.28 8.48
N LEU A 107 -39.24 10.54 8.32
CA LEU A 107 -39.52 11.75 9.14
C LEU A 107 -38.38 12.79 9.01
N PRO A 108 -38.48 13.86 8.21
CA PRO A 108 -39.08 14.00 6.89
C PRO A 108 -38.08 13.69 5.76
N PHE A 109 -36.85 13.25 6.06
CA PHE A 109 -35.77 13.23 5.08
C PHE A 109 -35.42 11.85 4.55
N GLY A 110 -35.20 11.75 3.24
CA GLY A 110 -34.33 10.74 2.64
C GLY A 110 -32.92 11.29 2.52
N TYR A 111 -31.89 10.48 2.83
CA TYR A 111 -30.49 10.89 2.79
C TYR A 111 -29.54 9.69 2.78
N PRO A 112 -28.28 9.85 2.36
CA PRO A 112 -27.32 8.75 2.39
C PRO A 112 -26.76 8.59 3.81
N VAL A 113 -27.00 7.45 4.45
CA VAL A 113 -26.51 7.15 5.81
C VAL A 113 -25.00 6.89 5.81
N HIS A 114 -24.50 6.27 4.73
CA HIS A 114 -23.08 5.96 4.56
C HIS A 114 -22.74 5.88 3.08
N GLY A 115 -21.49 6.17 2.71
CA GLY A 115 -20.90 5.74 1.43
C GLY A 115 -20.76 6.84 0.39
N VAL A 116 -21.10 8.08 0.73
CA VAL A 116 -20.76 9.23 -0.11
C VAL A 116 -19.26 9.47 -0.01
N GLU A 117 -18.56 9.31 -1.13
CA GLU A 117 -17.12 9.52 -1.24
C GLU A 117 -16.81 10.57 -2.28
N VAL A 118 -15.84 11.42 -1.97
CA VAL A 118 -15.37 12.49 -2.85
C VAL A 118 -13.85 12.56 -2.82
N MET A 119 -13.24 12.73 -3.99
CA MET A 119 -11.81 13.00 -4.05
C MET A 119 -11.52 14.42 -3.54
N PRO A 120 -10.36 14.66 -2.91
CA PRO A 120 -9.97 16.01 -2.52
C PRO A 120 -10.06 16.98 -3.71
N LEU A 121 -10.63 18.17 -3.50
CA LEU A 121 -10.81 19.21 -4.53
C LEU A 121 -11.77 18.82 -5.69
N HIS A 122 -12.60 17.79 -5.52
CA HIS A 122 -13.60 17.38 -6.50
C HIS A 122 -15.02 17.61 -6.01
N THR A 123 -15.96 17.58 -6.96
CA THR A 123 -17.40 17.70 -6.75
C THR A 123 -18.10 16.39 -7.05
N VAL A 124 -19.05 15.99 -6.22
CA VAL A 124 -19.93 14.83 -6.43
C VAL A 124 -21.38 15.16 -6.11
N PRO A 125 -22.37 14.54 -6.78
CA PRO A 125 -23.76 14.62 -6.36
C PRO A 125 -23.96 13.89 -5.03
N ILE A 126 -24.89 14.39 -4.20
CA ILE A 126 -25.28 13.71 -2.96
C ILE A 126 -26.53 12.86 -3.25
N PRO A 127 -26.42 11.52 -3.27
CA PRO A 127 -27.54 10.65 -3.62
C PRO A 127 -28.56 10.55 -2.49
N GLY A 128 -29.83 10.32 -2.85
CA GLY A 128 -30.89 9.96 -1.92
C GLY A 128 -31.51 11.12 -1.12
N LEU A 129 -31.07 12.37 -1.33
CA LEU A 129 -31.66 13.54 -0.69
C LEU A 129 -33.12 13.74 -1.13
N GLN A 130 -34.04 13.69 -0.17
CA GLN A 130 -35.48 13.84 -0.40
C GLN A 130 -36.16 14.43 0.83
N PHE A 131 -37.35 15.00 0.64
CA PHE A 131 -38.20 15.56 1.66
C PHE A 131 -39.65 15.08 1.50
N GLU A 132 -40.13 14.35 2.52
CA GLU A 132 -41.51 13.89 2.70
C GLU A 132 -42.06 14.33 4.07
N GLY A 133 -41.94 15.62 4.37
CA GLY A 133 -42.56 16.22 5.56
C GLY A 133 -44.03 16.58 5.36
N PRO A 134 -44.72 16.99 6.45
CA PRO A 134 -46.11 17.44 6.40
C PRO A 134 -46.27 18.66 5.49
N ASP A 135 -47.46 18.82 4.93
CA ASP A 135 -47.75 19.94 4.03
C ASP A 135 -47.61 21.29 4.74
N ALA A 136 -47.01 22.24 4.02
CA ALA A 136 -46.67 23.55 4.54
C ALA A 136 -46.86 24.60 3.44
N PRO A 137 -47.20 25.86 3.79
CA PRO A 137 -47.31 26.93 2.80
C PRO A 137 -45.96 27.23 2.12
N ILE A 138 -44.87 27.08 2.87
CA ILE A 138 -43.49 27.20 2.41
C ILE A 138 -42.69 26.05 3.05
N TYR A 139 -41.98 25.31 2.22
CA TYR A 139 -40.99 24.33 2.65
C TYR A 139 -39.63 25.01 2.67
N GLU A 140 -38.93 24.91 3.80
CA GLU A 140 -37.59 25.46 3.97
C GLU A 140 -36.67 24.35 4.45
N VAL A 141 -35.65 24.04 3.64
CA VAL A 141 -34.66 23.00 3.92
C VAL A 141 -33.28 23.62 3.84
N THR A 142 -32.50 23.47 4.90
CA THR A 142 -31.12 23.96 4.96
C THR A 142 -30.15 22.79 5.04
N LEU A 143 -29.16 22.80 4.15
CA LEU A 143 -28.02 21.89 4.21
C LEU A 143 -26.79 22.64 4.69
N THR A 144 -26.04 22.06 5.62
CA THR A 144 -24.80 22.65 6.13
C THR A 144 -23.67 21.63 6.14
N ALA A 145 -22.57 21.92 5.45
CA ALA A 145 -21.33 21.16 5.49
C ALA A 145 -20.32 21.79 6.45
N SER A 146 -19.57 20.98 7.19
CA SER A 146 -18.56 21.49 8.13
C SER A 146 -17.22 21.82 7.45
N LEU A 147 -16.84 21.08 6.41
CA LEU A 147 -15.57 21.24 5.69
C LEU A 147 -15.77 21.81 4.28
N GLY A 148 -16.58 21.12 3.46
CA GLY A 148 -16.77 21.43 2.04
C GLY A 148 -17.84 22.48 1.78
N THR A 149 -18.16 22.66 0.50
CA THR A 149 -19.20 23.58 0.04
C THR A 149 -20.30 22.84 -0.71
N LEU A 150 -21.50 23.38 -0.66
CA LEU A 150 -22.70 22.81 -1.24
C LEU A 150 -23.17 23.64 -2.43
N ASN A 151 -23.68 22.98 -3.46
CA ASN A 151 -24.27 23.65 -4.62
C ASN A 151 -25.41 22.78 -5.19
N THR A 152 -26.16 23.27 -6.16
CA THR A 152 -27.16 22.47 -6.89
C THR A 152 -26.95 22.60 -8.39
N LEU A 153 -27.16 21.50 -9.12
CA LEU A 153 -27.18 21.48 -10.59
C LEU A 153 -28.55 21.92 -11.15
N ALA A 154 -29.55 22.11 -10.29
CA ALA A 154 -30.86 22.59 -10.71
C ALA A 154 -30.83 24.07 -11.11
N ASP A 155 -31.34 24.37 -12.31
CA ASP A 155 -31.49 25.74 -12.81
C ASP A 155 -32.73 26.40 -12.18
N VAL A 156 -32.51 27.08 -11.05
CA VAL A 156 -33.55 27.77 -10.27
C VAL A 156 -33.02 29.11 -9.75
N PRO A 157 -33.85 30.14 -9.62
CA PRO A 157 -33.40 31.47 -9.21
C PRO A 157 -32.83 31.49 -7.77
N ASP A 158 -32.00 32.49 -7.47
CA ASP A 158 -31.45 32.70 -6.13
C ASP A 158 -32.53 33.01 -5.07
N SER A 159 -33.73 33.41 -5.49
CA SER A 159 -34.89 33.56 -4.60
C SER A 159 -35.36 32.23 -4.01
N VAL A 160 -35.12 31.11 -4.69
CA VAL A 160 -35.51 29.75 -4.26
C VAL A 160 -34.36 29.03 -3.55
N VAL A 161 -33.11 29.26 -4.00
CA VAL A 161 -31.93 28.62 -3.42
C VAL A 161 -30.89 29.68 -3.10
N GLN A 162 -30.47 29.74 -1.84
CA GLN A 162 -29.47 30.68 -1.35
C GLN A 162 -28.23 29.93 -0.87
N GLY A 163 -27.05 30.56 -0.97
CA GLY A 163 -25.80 29.97 -0.46
C GLY A 163 -25.09 29.00 -1.42
N ARG A 164 -25.31 29.11 -2.74
CA ARG A 164 -24.56 28.31 -3.73
C ARG A 164 -23.05 28.48 -3.58
N GLY A 165 -22.33 27.37 -3.54
CA GLY A 165 -20.88 27.36 -3.37
C GLY A 165 -20.41 27.74 -1.96
N GLN A 166 -21.31 27.87 -1.00
CA GLN A 166 -20.99 28.13 0.41
C GLN A 166 -21.10 26.84 1.24
N LYS A 167 -20.73 26.91 2.52
CA LYS A 167 -20.91 25.79 3.46
C LYS A 167 -22.38 25.51 3.76
N GLN A 168 -23.23 26.52 3.66
CA GLN A 168 -24.66 26.43 3.93
C GLN A 168 -25.43 26.71 2.64
N LEU A 169 -26.40 25.86 2.34
CA LEU A 169 -27.30 25.96 1.19
C LEU A 169 -28.74 25.88 1.70
N THR A 170 -29.53 26.92 1.49
CA THR A 170 -30.93 26.98 1.93
C THR A 170 -31.85 26.97 0.72
N ILE A 171 -32.85 26.09 0.73
CA ILE A 171 -33.86 25.92 -0.31
C ILE A 171 -35.22 26.29 0.28
N SER A 172 -35.90 27.27 -0.31
CA SER A 172 -37.21 27.75 0.13
C SER A 172 -38.18 27.82 -1.05
N THR A 173 -39.28 27.05 -0.99
CA THR A 173 -40.30 26.99 -2.06
C THR A 173 -41.65 26.54 -1.52
N SER A 174 -42.74 26.95 -2.18
CA SER A 174 -44.09 26.44 -1.90
C SER A 174 -44.42 25.13 -2.63
N ASP A 175 -43.55 24.66 -3.54
CA ASP A 175 -43.76 23.42 -4.32
C ASP A 175 -42.83 22.30 -3.85
N ARG A 176 -43.42 21.25 -3.23
CA ARG A 176 -42.70 20.05 -2.77
C ARG A 176 -42.03 19.29 -3.91
N LYS A 177 -42.59 19.30 -5.13
CA LYS A 177 -41.98 18.62 -6.29
C LYS A 177 -40.71 19.36 -6.71
N LEU A 178 -40.75 20.68 -6.74
CA LEU A 178 -39.57 21.51 -7.00
C LEU A 178 -38.51 21.33 -5.91
N LEU A 179 -38.90 21.29 -4.63
CA LEU A 179 -37.97 21.02 -3.53
C LEU A 179 -37.22 19.69 -3.73
N ASN A 180 -37.96 18.61 -3.97
CA ASN A 180 -37.36 17.29 -4.18
C ASN A 180 -36.50 17.24 -5.44
N PHE A 181 -36.89 17.95 -6.51
CA PHE A 181 -36.06 18.09 -7.70
C PHE A 181 -34.73 18.77 -7.38
N ILE A 182 -34.74 19.88 -6.63
CA ILE A 182 -33.50 20.57 -6.23
C ILE A 182 -32.63 19.67 -5.35
N LEU A 183 -33.22 18.99 -4.35
CA LEU A 183 -32.52 18.08 -3.43
C LEU A 183 -31.80 16.95 -4.17
N GLN A 184 -32.45 16.34 -5.17
CA GLN A 184 -31.85 15.29 -6.00
C GLN A 184 -30.62 15.76 -6.81
N HIS A 185 -30.48 17.07 -7.00
CA HIS A 185 -29.39 17.69 -7.77
C HIS A 185 -28.37 18.44 -6.90
N VAL A 186 -28.45 18.31 -5.57
CA VAL A 186 -27.45 18.89 -4.68
C VAL A 186 -26.11 18.18 -4.84
N THR A 187 -25.05 18.96 -4.84
CA THR A 187 -23.66 18.52 -4.97
C THR A 187 -22.85 18.98 -3.78
N TYR A 188 -21.86 18.17 -3.43
CA TYR A 188 -20.84 18.47 -2.45
C TYR A 188 -19.51 18.68 -3.15
N THR A 189 -18.79 19.74 -2.78
CA THR A 189 -17.42 20.01 -3.26
C THR A 189 -16.45 20.01 -2.10
N SER A 190 -15.42 19.17 -2.19
CA SER A 190 -14.30 19.20 -1.26
C SER A 190 -13.43 20.43 -1.54
N THR A 191 -13.11 21.22 -0.52
CA THR A 191 -12.32 22.47 -0.66
C THR A 191 -10.87 22.34 -0.19
N GLY A 192 -10.51 21.21 0.45
CA GLY A 192 -9.17 20.99 1.01
C GLY A 192 -8.49 19.75 0.44
N TYR A 193 -7.18 19.83 0.24
CA TYR A 193 -6.33 18.69 -0.10
C TYR A 193 -5.90 17.94 1.17
N GLN A 194 -6.86 17.44 1.95
CA GLN A 194 -6.57 16.71 3.20
C GLN A 194 -6.70 15.20 2.97
N HIS A 195 -5.76 14.43 3.51
CA HIS A 195 -5.78 12.97 3.44
C HIS A 195 -6.83 12.43 4.44
N GLN A 196 -7.76 11.60 3.95
CA GLN A 196 -8.78 10.88 4.73
C GLN A 196 -9.48 11.73 5.81
N LYS A 197 -10.47 12.52 5.38
CA LYS A 197 -11.38 13.21 6.31
C LYS A 197 -12.81 12.77 6.12
N VAL A 198 -13.59 12.94 7.17
CA VAL A 198 -15.04 12.82 7.13
C VAL A 198 -15.62 14.19 7.42
N ASP A 199 -16.38 14.71 6.48
CA ASP A 199 -17.23 15.88 6.68
C ASP A 199 -18.61 15.41 7.15
N ILE A 200 -19.23 16.15 8.06
CA ILE A 200 -20.62 15.91 8.46
C ILE A 200 -21.47 16.97 7.79
N VAL A 201 -22.40 16.53 6.94
CA VAL A 201 -23.42 17.38 6.35
C VAL A 201 -24.70 17.24 7.16
N SER A 202 -25.24 18.36 7.66
CA SER A 202 -26.57 18.42 8.25
C SER A 202 -27.61 18.79 7.21
N LEU A 203 -28.80 18.25 7.37
CA LEU A 203 -30.00 18.50 6.59
C LEU A 203 -31.12 18.83 7.58
N GLU A 204 -31.63 20.05 7.51
CA GLU A 204 -32.43 20.67 8.57
C GLU A 204 -33.70 21.28 8.01
N SER A 205 -34.82 21.08 8.69
CA SER A 205 -36.11 21.69 8.39
C SER A 205 -36.94 21.75 9.67
N ARG A 206 -37.31 22.96 10.11
CA ARG A 206 -38.02 23.18 11.37
C ARG A 206 -37.27 22.52 12.55
N SER A 207 -37.88 21.54 13.22
CA SER A 207 -37.30 20.78 14.33
C SER A 207 -36.61 19.49 13.89
N SER A 208 -36.67 19.13 12.61
CA SER A 208 -36.10 17.89 12.09
C SER A 208 -34.68 18.11 11.60
N VAL A 209 -33.76 17.25 12.03
CA VAL A 209 -32.35 17.28 11.65
C VAL A 209 -31.91 15.86 11.29
N ALA A 210 -31.35 15.71 10.09
CA ALA A 210 -30.60 14.54 9.68
C ALA A 210 -29.12 14.92 9.49
N LYS A 211 -28.21 14.00 9.80
CA LYS A 211 -26.77 14.20 9.60
C LYS A 211 -26.20 12.98 8.91
N PHE A 212 -25.32 13.21 7.95
CA PHE A 212 -24.64 12.13 7.26
C PHE A 212 -23.17 12.44 6.96
N PRO A 213 -22.32 11.41 6.88
CA PRO A 213 -20.91 11.57 6.57
C PRO A 213 -20.66 11.64 5.05
N VAL A 214 -19.78 12.55 4.65
CA VAL A 214 -19.13 12.58 3.34
C VAL A 214 -17.64 12.30 3.54
N THR A 215 -17.16 11.18 2.99
CA THR A 215 -15.76 10.77 3.14
C THR A 215 -14.91 11.38 2.03
N ILE A 216 -13.98 12.25 2.41
CA ILE A 216 -13.01 12.89 1.52
C ILE A 216 -11.75 12.02 1.49
N ARG A 217 -11.57 11.26 0.39
CA ARG A 217 -10.40 10.41 0.21
C ARG A 217 -10.08 10.17 -1.25
N HIS A 218 -8.80 9.93 -1.53
CA HIS A 218 -8.43 9.33 -2.81
C HIS A 218 -8.90 7.88 -2.86
N PRO A 219 -9.36 7.41 -4.03
CA PRO A 219 -9.63 6.01 -4.20
C PRO A 219 -8.35 5.21 -4.05
N VAL A 220 -8.48 3.98 -3.53
CA VAL A 220 -7.36 3.05 -3.49
C VAL A 220 -6.96 2.74 -4.93
N ILE A 221 -5.69 2.99 -5.26
CA ILE A 221 -5.12 2.62 -6.55
C ILE A 221 -4.53 1.22 -6.36
N PRO A 222 -5.13 0.15 -6.93
CA PRO A 222 -4.62 -1.20 -6.75
C PRO A 222 -3.29 -1.36 -7.48
N LYS A 223 -2.34 -2.04 -6.83
CA LYS A 223 -1.07 -2.43 -7.44
C LYS A 223 -1.23 -3.80 -8.08
N LEU A 224 -1.58 -3.80 -9.36
CA LEU A 224 -1.77 -5.03 -10.12
C LEU A 224 -0.43 -5.74 -10.37
N TYR A 225 -0.44 -7.07 -10.21
CA TYR A 225 0.67 -7.94 -10.61
C TYR A 225 0.27 -8.70 -11.90
N ASP A 226 1.17 -8.71 -12.89
CA ASP A 226 1.02 -9.53 -14.10
C ASP A 226 1.82 -10.84 -13.93
N PRO A 227 1.18 -11.97 -13.61
CA PRO A 227 1.85 -13.26 -13.49
C PRO A 227 2.24 -13.87 -14.84
N GLY A 228 2.06 -13.14 -15.94
CA GLY A 228 2.28 -13.62 -17.30
C GLY A 228 1.14 -14.52 -17.79
N PRO A 229 1.20 -14.94 -19.07
CA PRO A 229 0.12 -15.67 -19.73
C PRO A 229 -0.17 -17.04 -19.14
N GLU A 230 0.86 -17.73 -18.65
CA GLU A 230 0.74 -19.10 -18.13
C GLU A 230 0.40 -19.15 -16.64
N ARG A 231 0.45 -17.99 -15.94
CA ARG A 231 0.21 -17.87 -14.48
C ARG A 231 0.95 -18.92 -13.64
N LYS A 232 2.17 -19.29 -14.05
CA LYS A 232 3.00 -20.27 -13.36
C LYS A 232 3.37 -19.78 -11.96
N LEU A 233 3.50 -20.73 -11.02
CA LEU A 233 3.81 -20.43 -9.62
C LEU A 233 5.08 -19.57 -9.45
N ARG A 234 6.13 -19.82 -10.26
CA ARG A 234 7.37 -19.02 -10.29
C ARG A 234 7.18 -17.53 -10.56
N ASN A 235 6.08 -17.14 -11.22
CA ASN A 235 5.78 -15.72 -11.49
C ASN A 235 4.89 -15.10 -10.39
N LEU A 236 4.35 -15.92 -9.49
CA LEU A 236 3.47 -15.51 -8.40
C LEU A 236 4.18 -15.49 -7.06
N VAL A 237 5.10 -16.42 -6.83
CA VAL A 237 5.74 -16.65 -5.53
C VAL A 237 7.26 -16.63 -5.66
N THR A 238 7.89 -15.88 -4.77
CA THR A 238 9.33 -15.96 -4.48
C THR A 238 9.52 -16.49 -3.07
N ILE A 239 10.46 -17.42 -2.87
CA ILE A 239 10.84 -17.87 -1.54
C ILE A 239 11.88 -16.90 -0.98
N ALA A 240 11.71 -16.44 0.24
CA ALA A 240 12.66 -15.56 0.92
C ALA A 240 13.13 -16.21 2.22
N THR A 241 14.43 -16.12 2.48
CA THR A 241 15.04 -16.66 3.70
C THR A 241 16.20 -15.80 4.17
N LYS A 242 16.58 -16.02 5.41
CA LYS A 242 17.73 -15.38 6.04
C LYS A 242 18.58 -16.44 6.72
N THR A 243 19.90 -16.42 6.49
CA THR A 243 20.83 -17.30 7.19
C THR A 243 21.87 -16.53 8.02
N PHE A 244 22.53 -17.25 8.95
CA PHE A 244 23.63 -16.76 9.76
C PHE A 244 24.45 -17.93 10.30
N LEU A 245 25.72 -18.02 9.91
CA LEU A 245 26.67 -19.03 10.39
C LEU A 245 26.15 -20.47 10.27
N ARG A 246 25.25 -20.75 9.32
CA ARG A 246 24.66 -22.08 9.09
C ARG A 246 24.63 -22.44 7.60
N PRO A 247 25.78 -22.37 6.91
CA PRO A 247 25.84 -22.60 5.46
C PRO A 247 25.34 -23.98 5.04
N HIS A 248 25.61 -25.01 5.84
CA HIS A 248 25.15 -26.38 5.59
C HIS A 248 23.63 -26.52 5.71
N LYS A 249 22.99 -25.85 6.67
CA LYS A 249 21.51 -25.86 6.81
C LYS A 249 20.87 -25.21 5.59
N LEU A 250 21.37 -24.04 5.19
CA LEU A 250 20.91 -23.35 4.00
C LEU A 250 21.04 -24.23 2.74
N MET A 251 22.20 -24.84 2.52
CA MET A 251 22.43 -25.69 1.34
C MET A 251 21.51 -26.91 1.32
N ILE A 252 21.22 -27.52 2.48
CA ILE A 252 20.26 -28.63 2.57
C ILE A 252 18.84 -28.14 2.25
N MET A 253 18.42 -26.98 2.78
CA MET A 253 17.12 -26.40 2.46
C MET A 253 16.99 -26.11 0.96
N LEU A 254 17.99 -25.47 0.34
CA LEU A 254 18.00 -25.16 -1.09
C LEU A 254 17.86 -26.43 -1.95
N ARG A 255 18.56 -27.51 -1.60
CA ARG A 255 18.41 -28.81 -2.29
C ARG A 255 16.98 -29.36 -2.16
N SER A 256 16.40 -29.30 -0.96
CA SER A 256 15.01 -29.74 -0.76
C SER A 256 14.01 -28.89 -1.56
N ILE A 257 14.23 -27.57 -1.66
CA ILE A 257 13.40 -26.71 -2.50
C ILE A 257 13.47 -27.17 -3.96
N ARG A 258 14.67 -27.50 -4.47
CA ARG A 258 14.83 -27.92 -5.88
C ARG A 258 14.19 -29.26 -6.20
N GLU A 259 14.00 -30.13 -5.21
CA GLU A 259 13.29 -31.40 -5.40
C GLU A 259 11.79 -31.20 -5.69
N TYR A 260 11.15 -30.21 -5.05
CA TYR A 260 9.70 -29.99 -5.16
C TYR A 260 9.31 -28.77 -6.00
N TYR A 261 10.18 -27.76 -6.05
CA TYR A 261 9.97 -26.46 -6.70
C TYR A 261 11.24 -26.03 -7.47
N PRO A 262 11.57 -26.72 -8.57
CA PRO A 262 12.87 -26.60 -9.24
C PRO A 262 13.16 -25.21 -9.84
N ASP A 263 12.13 -24.44 -10.20
CA ASP A 263 12.25 -23.17 -10.93
C ASP A 263 11.78 -21.93 -10.13
N LEU A 264 11.44 -22.08 -8.84
CA LEU A 264 11.09 -20.94 -8.00
C LEU A 264 12.34 -20.16 -7.59
N THR A 265 12.29 -18.84 -7.72
CA THR A 265 13.34 -17.95 -7.20
C THR A 265 13.42 -18.03 -5.68
N VAL A 266 14.64 -18.15 -5.15
CA VAL A 266 14.94 -18.11 -3.72
C VAL A 266 15.86 -16.92 -3.45
N ILE A 267 15.40 -15.98 -2.63
CA ILE A 267 16.19 -14.83 -2.20
C ILE A 267 16.76 -15.13 -0.81
N VAL A 268 18.09 -15.07 -0.70
CA VAL A 268 18.82 -15.35 0.53
C VAL A 268 19.49 -14.07 1.02
N ALA A 269 19.15 -13.64 2.23
CA ALA A 269 19.92 -12.64 2.96
C ALA A 269 20.88 -13.32 3.96
N ASP A 270 22.18 -13.05 3.86
CA ASP A 270 23.19 -13.65 4.73
C ASP A 270 23.98 -12.58 5.49
N ASP A 271 23.89 -12.58 6.82
CA ASP A 271 24.68 -11.72 7.71
C ASP A 271 25.89 -12.45 8.34
N SER A 272 26.39 -13.50 7.70
CA SER A 272 27.65 -14.17 8.04
C SER A 272 28.87 -13.38 7.56
N LYS A 273 30.05 -13.67 8.13
CA LYS A 273 31.30 -12.99 7.70
C LYS A 273 31.77 -13.42 6.32
N LYS A 274 31.60 -14.71 6.01
CA LYS A 274 32.08 -15.32 4.77
C LYS A 274 30.88 -15.54 3.86
N PRO A 275 30.82 -14.88 2.70
CA PRO A 275 29.83 -15.18 1.67
C PRO A 275 29.94 -16.62 1.21
N LEU A 276 28.81 -17.20 0.79
CA LEU A 276 28.75 -18.53 0.22
C LEU A 276 28.73 -18.49 -1.29
N GLU A 277 29.47 -19.40 -1.91
CA GLU A 277 29.34 -19.65 -3.35
C GLU A 277 28.16 -20.60 -3.56
N ILE A 278 27.07 -20.08 -4.14
CA ILE A 278 25.88 -20.85 -4.46
C ILE A 278 25.79 -21.02 -5.98
N LYS A 279 25.90 -22.28 -6.44
CA LYS A 279 25.74 -22.65 -7.86
C LYS A 279 24.30 -23.05 -8.13
N ASP A 280 23.42 -22.07 -8.17
CA ASP A 280 21.99 -22.25 -8.48
C ASP A 280 21.46 -21.01 -9.21
N ASN A 281 20.98 -21.18 -10.44
CA ASN A 281 20.53 -20.09 -11.30
C ASN A 281 19.25 -19.41 -10.81
N HIS A 282 18.52 -20.04 -9.89
CA HIS A 282 17.29 -19.49 -9.31
C HIS A 282 17.52 -19.01 -7.87
N VAL A 283 18.77 -18.84 -7.43
CA VAL A 283 19.10 -18.25 -6.13
C VAL A 283 19.70 -16.87 -6.32
N GLU A 284 19.08 -15.88 -5.69
CA GLU A 284 19.67 -14.57 -5.52
C GLU A 284 20.22 -14.43 -4.11
N TYR A 285 21.53 -14.21 -3.99
CA TYR A 285 22.24 -14.22 -2.72
C TYR A 285 22.78 -12.82 -2.38
N TYR A 286 22.32 -12.28 -1.26
CA TYR A 286 22.65 -10.94 -0.81
C TYR A 286 23.38 -10.99 0.54
N THR A 287 24.55 -10.36 0.60
CA THR A 287 25.35 -10.28 1.82
C THR A 287 25.00 -9.06 2.66
N MET A 288 25.18 -9.18 3.97
CA MET A 288 24.90 -8.13 4.95
C MET A 288 26.07 -7.96 5.92
N PRO A 289 26.17 -6.80 6.61
CA PRO A 289 27.12 -6.63 7.70
C PRO A 289 26.99 -7.74 8.75
N PHE A 290 28.13 -8.21 9.24
CA PHE A 290 28.18 -9.36 10.15
C PHE A 290 27.21 -9.20 11.34
N GLY A 291 26.33 -10.17 11.47
CA GLY A 291 25.39 -10.26 12.58
C GLY A 291 24.42 -9.09 12.69
N LYS A 292 24.09 -8.42 11.58
CA LYS A 292 23.17 -7.28 11.53
C LYS A 292 21.79 -7.59 12.14
N GLY A 293 21.35 -8.84 12.11
CA GLY A 293 20.16 -9.30 12.82
C GLY A 293 19.08 -9.83 11.90
N TRP A 294 18.10 -10.49 12.53
CA TRP A 294 17.07 -11.25 11.84
C TRP A 294 16.10 -10.36 11.05
N PHE A 295 15.53 -9.35 11.70
CA PHE A 295 14.53 -8.46 11.09
C PHE A 295 15.12 -7.60 9.97
N ALA A 296 16.37 -7.15 10.12
CA ALA A 296 17.08 -6.45 9.05
C ALA A 296 17.27 -7.35 7.82
N GLY A 297 17.61 -8.63 8.00
CA GLY A 297 17.74 -9.58 6.90
C GLY A 297 16.41 -9.91 6.22
N ARG A 298 15.31 -9.97 6.98
CA ARG A 298 13.96 -10.09 6.39
C ARG A 298 13.64 -8.94 5.45
N ASN A 299 13.86 -7.72 5.91
CA ASN A 299 13.62 -6.53 5.08
C ASN A 299 14.48 -6.55 3.81
N LEU A 300 15.76 -6.93 3.92
CA LEU A 300 16.62 -7.04 2.74
C LEU A 300 16.04 -8.04 1.74
N ALA A 301 15.79 -9.28 2.15
CA ALA A 301 15.26 -10.30 1.25
C ALA A 301 13.92 -9.89 0.62
N ILE A 302 12.97 -9.39 1.42
CA ILE A 302 11.63 -8.99 0.95
C ILE A 302 11.69 -7.76 0.03
N SER A 303 12.66 -6.86 0.22
CA SER A 303 12.83 -5.70 -0.67
C SER A 303 13.23 -6.07 -2.10
N GLN A 304 13.80 -7.27 -2.28
CA GLN A 304 14.22 -7.78 -3.59
C GLN A 304 13.12 -8.61 -4.28
N VAL A 305 12.03 -8.95 -3.58
CA VAL A 305 10.94 -9.72 -4.16
C VAL A 305 10.15 -8.88 -5.14
N THR A 306 9.99 -9.41 -6.36
CA THR A 306 9.23 -8.78 -7.44
C THR A 306 7.86 -9.43 -7.69
N THR A 307 7.64 -10.65 -7.17
CA THR A 307 6.39 -11.40 -7.32
C THR A 307 5.30 -10.91 -6.37
N LYS A 308 4.03 -11.22 -6.70
CA LYS A 308 2.84 -10.83 -5.90
C LYS A 308 2.92 -11.33 -4.47
N TYR A 309 3.40 -12.56 -4.29
CA TYR A 309 3.52 -13.22 -3.00
C TYR A 309 4.97 -13.56 -2.68
N VAL A 310 5.27 -13.62 -1.39
CA VAL A 310 6.53 -14.11 -0.84
C VAL A 310 6.25 -15.20 0.18
N LEU A 311 6.94 -16.32 0.06
CA LEU A 311 6.97 -17.39 1.06
C LEU A 311 8.18 -17.17 1.97
N TRP A 312 7.95 -16.86 3.24
CA TRP A 312 9.01 -16.77 4.23
C TRP A 312 9.32 -18.15 4.82
N VAL A 313 10.61 -18.52 4.87
CA VAL A 313 11.11 -19.75 5.50
C VAL A 313 12.39 -19.52 6.31
N ASP A 314 12.56 -20.28 7.40
CA ASP A 314 13.84 -20.34 8.10
C ASP A 314 14.81 -21.29 7.37
N ASP A 315 16.12 -20.98 7.40
CA ASP A 315 17.18 -21.67 6.65
C ASP A 315 17.40 -23.15 7.02
N ASP A 316 16.78 -23.64 8.10
CA ASP A 316 16.83 -25.02 8.56
C ASP A 316 15.52 -25.79 8.33
N PHE A 317 14.62 -25.27 7.50
CA PHE A 317 13.44 -25.98 7.05
C PHE A 317 13.75 -26.98 5.92
N LEU A 318 12.83 -27.93 5.71
CA LEU A 318 12.89 -28.96 4.69
C LEU A 318 11.58 -29.01 3.91
N PHE A 319 11.66 -28.77 2.60
CA PHE A 319 10.54 -28.97 1.70
C PHE A 319 10.32 -30.47 1.51
N ASN A 320 9.05 -30.88 1.53
CA ASN A 320 8.63 -32.26 1.36
C ASN A 320 7.32 -32.34 0.57
N GLU A 321 6.78 -33.55 0.36
CA GLU A 321 5.58 -33.74 -0.44
C GLU A 321 4.32 -33.04 0.12
N LYS A 322 4.31 -32.66 1.41
CA LYS A 322 3.23 -31.94 2.10
C LYS A 322 3.43 -30.42 2.10
N THR A 323 4.55 -29.91 1.62
CA THR A 323 4.81 -28.48 1.52
C THR A 323 4.16 -27.91 0.27
N LYS A 324 2.82 -27.84 0.25
CA LYS A 324 2.00 -27.40 -0.91
C LYS A 324 1.80 -25.88 -0.95
N ILE A 325 2.74 -25.14 -1.57
CA ILE A 325 2.68 -23.67 -1.73
C ILE A 325 1.40 -23.24 -2.46
N GLU A 326 1.00 -23.99 -3.49
CA GLU A 326 -0.18 -23.72 -4.30
C GLU A 326 -1.48 -23.66 -3.49
N VAL A 327 -1.58 -24.41 -2.39
CA VAL A 327 -2.74 -24.36 -1.48
C VAL A 327 -2.78 -23.03 -0.74
N LEU A 328 -1.62 -22.53 -0.29
CA LEU A 328 -1.53 -21.23 0.36
C LEU A 328 -1.83 -20.08 -0.62
N VAL A 329 -1.39 -20.20 -1.88
CA VAL A 329 -1.73 -19.24 -2.93
C VAL A 329 -3.23 -19.21 -3.19
N ASP A 330 -3.88 -20.37 -3.27
CA ASP A 330 -5.33 -20.46 -3.50
C ASP A 330 -6.12 -19.77 -2.37
N VAL A 331 -5.66 -19.89 -1.13
CA VAL A 331 -6.24 -19.18 0.03
C VAL A 331 -6.11 -17.67 -0.13
N LEU A 332 -4.93 -17.14 -0.47
CA LEU A 332 -4.73 -15.69 -0.61
C LEU A 332 -5.39 -15.10 -1.86
N GLU A 333 -5.66 -15.88 -2.90
CA GLU A 333 -6.37 -15.41 -4.11
C GLU A 333 -7.90 -15.42 -3.94
N LYS A 334 -8.44 -16.19 -3.00
CA LYS A 334 -9.89 -16.36 -2.79
C LYS A 334 -10.42 -15.78 -1.48
N THR A 335 -9.56 -15.20 -0.65
CA THR A 335 -9.94 -14.60 0.63
C THR A 335 -9.33 -13.21 0.77
N GLU A 336 -9.74 -12.47 1.80
CA GLU A 336 -9.17 -11.16 2.14
C GLU A 336 -7.92 -11.25 3.03
N LEU A 337 -7.39 -12.47 3.24
CA LEU A 337 -6.18 -12.66 4.05
C LEU A 337 -4.96 -12.01 3.39
N ASP A 338 -4.12 -11.37 4.19
CA ASP A 338 -2.83 -10.82 3.75
C ASP A 338 -1.67 -11.81 3.95
N VAL A 339 -1.81 -12.70 4.94
CA VAL A 339 -0.81 -13.68 5.36
C VAL A 339 -1.49 -15.02 5.68
N VAL A 340 -0.92 -16.12 5.22
CA VAL A 340 -1.36 -17.47 5.58
C VAL A 340 -0.16 -18.36 5.95
N GLY A 341 -0.20 -18.94 7.14
CA GLY A 341 0.84 -19.83 7.66
C GLY A 341 0.51 -21.31 7.52
N GLY A 342 1.54 -22.15 7.52
CA GLY A 342 1.41 -23.60 7.65
C GLY A 342 1.86 -24.13 9.01
N SER A 343 2.09 -25.44 9.11
CA SER A 343 2.62 -26.10 10.30
C SER A 343 4.06 -26.58 10.09
N VAL A 344 4.83 -26.70 11.19
CA VAL A 344 6.22 -27.20 11.15
C VAL A 344 6.26 -28.57 11.80
N LEU A 345 6.62 -29.61 11.04
CA LEU A 345 6.53 -31.01 11.47
C LEU A 345 5.14 -31.40 12.00
N GLY A 346 4.08 -30.78 11.45
CA GLY A 346 2.69 -30.96 11.91
C GLY A 346 2.31 -30.14 13.16
N ASN A 347 3.26 -29.44 13.79
CA ASN A 347 2.97 -28.58 14.93
C ASN A 347 2.45 -27.21 14.49
N VAL A 348 1.38 -26.77 15.13
CA VAL A 348 0.69 -25.51 14.84
C VAL A 348 1.09 -24.46 15.88
N PHE A 349 1.58 -23.30 15.42
CA PHE A 349 2.02 -22.20 16.31
C PHE A 349 1.21 -20.92 16.15
N GLN A 350 -0.07 -21.06 15.78
CA GLN A 350 -0.98 -19.93 15.64
C GLN A 350 -1.36 -19.32 17.01
N PHE A 351 -1.50 -18.00 17.05
CA PHE A 351 -1.82 -17.28 18.27
C PHE A 351 -2.71 -16.05 18.03
N LYS A 352 -3.51 -15.73 19.04
CA LYS A 352 -4.33 -14.51 19.12
C LYS A 352 -3.57 -13.42 19.86
N LEU A 353 -3.69 -12.21 19.33
CA LEU A 353 -3.34 -10.96 20.00
C LEU A 353 -4.64 -10.23 20.34
N LEU A 354 -4.84 -9.94 21.62
CA LEU A 354 -6.00 -9.22 22.11
C LEU A 354 -5.51 -7.90 22.71
N LEU A 355 -6.03 -6.78 22.20
CA LEU A 355 -5.64 -5.44 22.64
C LEU A 355 -6.72 -4.86 23.56
N GLU A 356 -6.35 -4.54 24.79
CA GLU A 356 -7.18 -3.82 25.74
C GLU A 356 -6.72 -2.36 25.80
N GLN A 357 -7.61 -1.41 25.51
CA GLN A 357 -7.25 0.02 25.54
C GLN A 357 -7.49 0.61 26.94
N SER A 358 -6.59 1.52 27.36
CA SER A 358 -6.76 2.33 28.57
C SER A 358 -6.25 3.75 28.34
N GLU A 359 -6.55 4.68 29.26
CA GLU A 359 -6.15 6.09 29.15
C GLU A 359 -4.61 6.29 29.05
N ASN A 360 -3.83 5.41 29.69
CA ASN A 360 -2.36 5.55 29.78
C ASN A 360 -1.60 4.67 28.76
N GLY A 361 -2.31 3.95 27.91
CA GLY A 361 -1.74 3.01 26.95
C GLY A 361 -2.49 1.69 26.90
N ALA A 362 -2.20 0.87 25.89
CA ALA A 362 -2.89 -0.39 25.68
C ALA A 362 -2.16 -1.59 26.32
N CYS A 363 -2.91 -2.61 26.69
CA CYS A 363 -2.42 -3.88 27.18
C CYS A 363 -2.59 -4.95 26.10
N LEU A 364 -1.51 -5.66 25.77
CA LEU A 364 -1.52 -6.70 24.75
C LEU A 364 -1.47 -8.09 25.38
N HIS A 365 -2.50 -8.89 25.13
CA HIS A 365 -2.57 -10.27 25.61
C HIS A 365 -2.34 -11.25 24.47
N LYS A 366 -1.29 -12.08 24.59
CA LYS A 366 -1.02 -13.15 23.63
C LYS A 366 -1.59 -14.47 24.15
N ARG A 367 -2.46 -15.10 23.36
CA ARG A 367 -3.06 -16.41 23.69
C ARG A 367 -2.85 -17.39 22.55
N THR A 368 -2.58 -18.66 22.86
CA THR A 368 -2.55 -19.71 21.83
C THR A 368 -3.92 -19.91 21.21
N GLY A 369 -3.97 -20.27 19.92
CA GLY A 369 -5.19 -20.62 19.21
C GLY A 369 -5.62 -19.61 18.15
N PHE A 370 -6.91 -19.64 17.81
CA PHE A 370 -7.50 -18.93 16.67
C PHE A 370 -8.85 -18.29 17.04
N PHE A 371 -9.40 -17.48 16.14
CA PHE A 371 -10.67 -16.79 16.31
C PHE A 371 -11.86 -17.59 15.76
N GLN A 372 -11.79 -17.93 14.48
CA GLN A 372 -12.86 -18.66 13.78
C GLN A 372 -12.29 -19.46 12.59
N PRO A 373 -13.02 -20.47 12.08
CA PRO A 373 -12.73 -21.09 10.79
C PRO A 373 -12.73 -20.05 9.65
N LEU A 374 -11.98 -20.33 8.59
CA LEU A 374 -11.94 -19.49 7.40
C LEU A 374 -13.01 -19.93 6.40
N ASP A 375 -13.88 -19.01 6.01
CA ASP A 375 -14.96 -19.29 5.05
C ASP A 375 -14.39 -19.79 3.72
N GLY A 376 -14.98 -20.85 3.18
CA GLY A 376 -14.52 -21.52 1.95
C GLY A 376 -13.28 -22.41 2.10
N PHE A 377 -12.61 -22.40 3.26
CA PHE A 377 -11.41 -23.19 3.54
C PHE A 377 -11.51 -23.87 4.92
N PRO A 378 -12.21 -25.01 5.03
CA PRO A 378 -12.60 -25.61 6.31
C PRO A 378 -11.42 -26.03 7.20
N ASN A 379 -10.25 -26.30 6.59
CA ASN A 379 -9.04 -26.70 7.30
C ASN A 379 -8.14 -25.50 7.65
N CYS A 380 -8.61 -24.28 7.41
CA CYS A 380 -7.91 -23.05 7.72
C CYS A 380 -8.69 -22.23 8.76
N VAL A 381 -7.97 -21.39 9.50
CA VAL A 381 -8.53 -20.56 10.56
C VAL A 381 -7.98 -19.15 10.52
N VAL A 382 -8.75 -18.19 11.03
CA VAL A 382 -8.31 -16.79 11.24
C VAL A 382 -7.58 -16.66 12.57
N THR A 383 -6.43 -16.01 12.58
CA THR A 383 -5.55 -15.84 13.75
C THR A 383 -4.87 -14.47 13.73
N SER A 384 -4.04 -14.14 14.73
CA SER A 384 -3.26 -12.89 14.72
C SER A 384 -1.81 -13.10 14.25
N GLY A 385 -1.29 -14.31 14.34
CA GLY A 385 0.06 -14.60 13.89
C GLY A 385 0.34 -16.09 13.77
N VAL A 386 1.39 -16.40 13.02
CA VAL A 386 1.79 -17.75 12.63
C VAL A 386 3.31 -17.94 12.81
N VAL A 387 3.76 -19.20 12.69
CA VAL A 387 5.19 -19.56 12.69
C VAL A 387 5.91 -18.99 11.47
N ASN A 388 7.25 -19.01 11.44
CA ASN A 388 8.10 -18.54 10.32
C ASN A 388 8.00 -19.40 9.04
N PHE A 389 6.86 -20.01 8.79
CA PHE A 389 6.49 -20.67 7.55
C PHE A 389 5.15 -20.10 7.10
N PHE A 390 5.20 -19.05 6.29
CA PHE A 390 4.00 -18.35 5.83
C PHE A 390 4.17 -17.74 4.45
N LEU A 391 3.09 -17.76 3.68
CA LEU A 391 2.94 -17.01 2.44
C LEU A 391 2.25 -15.68 2.76
N ALA A 392 2.68 -14.60 2.11
CA ALA A 392 2.07 -13.30 2.30
C ALA A 392 2.07 -12.47 1.01
N HIS A 393 1.15 -11.53 0.91
CA HIS A 393 1.23 -10.46 -0.07
C HIS A 393 2.52 -9.66 0.14
N THR A 394 3.37 -9.59 -0.89
CA THR A 394 4.67 -8.92 -0.82
C THR A 394 4.53 -7.47 -0.37
N GLU A 395 3.53 -6.75 -0.92
CA GLU A 395 3.29 -5.35 -0.56
C GLU A 395 2.85 -5.15 0.90
N ARG A 396 2.15 -6.12 1.49
CA ARG A 396 1.67 -6.04 2.87
C ARG A 396 2.81 -6.22 3.85
N LEU A 397 3.70 -7.18 3.58
CA LEU A 397 4.94 -7.33 4.36
C LEU A 397 5.81 -6.09 4.28
N GLN A 398 5.95 -5.49 3.10
CA GLN A 398 6.74 -4.26 2.90
C GLN A 398 6.12 -3.06 3.63
N ARG A 399 4.79 -2.92 3.64
CA ARG A 399 4.09 -1.83 4.32
C ARG A 399 4.23 -1.89 5.84
N VAL A 400 4.10 -3.08 6.44
CA VAL A 400 4.29 -3.25 7.89
C VAL A 400 5.77 -3.17 8.26
N GLY A 401 6.62 -3.90 7.52
CA GLY A 401 8.06 -3.94 7.72
C GLY A 401 8.47 -4.68 9.01
N PHE A 402 9.72 -5.13 9.04
CA PHE A 402 10.31 -5.76 10.22
C PHE A 402 11.24 -4.76 10.93
N ASP A 403 10.94 -4.33 12.15
CA ASP A 403 11.75 -3.31 12.84
C ASP A 403 13.20 -3.78 13.10
N PRO A 404 14.21 -3.26 12.39
CA PRO A 404 15.58 -3.75 12.49
C PRO A 404 16.23 -3.45 13.85
N ARG A 405 15.64 -2.54 14.65
CA ARG A 405 16.14 -2.22 16.01
C ARG A 405 16.01 -3.40 16.96
N LEU A 406 15.07 -4.31 16.71
CA LEU A 406 14.87 -5.51 17.51
C LEU A 406 15.98 -6.56 17.33
N GLN A 407 16.84 -6.38 16.32
CA GLN A 407 17.94 -7.28 15.98
C GLN A 407 17.51 -8.75 15.89
N ARG A 408 17.63 -9.53 16.98
CA ARG A 408 17.29 -10.96 17.08
C ARG A 408 16.16 -11.25 18.07
N VAL A 409 15.69 -10.24 18.79
CA VAL A 409 14.72 -10.39 19.89
C VAL A 409 13.33 -10.03 19.41
N ALA A 410 12.83 -10.79 18.43
CA ALA A 410 11.50 -10.56 17.92
C ALA A 410 10.93 -11.78 17.19
N HIS A 411 9.73 -12.24 17.54
CA HIS A 411 8.99 -13.31 16.86
C HIS A 411 7.56 -12.89 16.53
N SER A 412 6.87 -12.24 17.48
CA SER A 412 5.49 -11.77 17.32
C SER A 412 5.39 -10.30 16.90
N GLU A 413 6.49 -9.55 17.00
CA GLU A 413 6.52 -8.09 16.90
C GLU A 413 6.09 -7.59 15.52
N PHE A 414 6.39 -8.35 14.46
CA PHE A 414 5.83 -8.08 13.13
C PHE A 414 4.29 -8.10 13.12
N PHE A 415 3.69 -9.10 13.76
CA PHE A 415 2.24 -9.23 13.84
C PHE A 415 1.61 -8.20 14.80
N ILE A 416 2.37 -7.75 15.81
CA ILE A 416 1.95 -6.64 16.69
C ILE A 416 1.94 -5.33 15.90
N ASP A 417 3.00 -5.06 15.12
CA ASP A 417 3.08 -3.87 14.26
C ASP A 417 2.03 -3.89 13.13
N GLY A 418 1.66 -5.08 12.66
CA GLY A 418 0.60 -5.28 11.67
C GLY A 418 -0.82 -5.36 12.25
N LEU A 419 -1.00 -5.26 13.56
CA LEU A 419 -2.32 -5.40 14.19
C LEU A 419 -3.28 -4.31 13.68
N GLY A 420 -4.45 -4.73 13.18
CA GLY A 420 -5.45 -3.83 12.59
C GLY A 420 -5.20 -3.48 11.11
N THR A 421 -4.09 -3.93 10.51
CA THR A 421 -3.81 -3.73 9.07
C THR A 421 -3.52 -5.01 8.31
N LEU A 422 -3.12 -6.09 8.99
CA LEU A 422 -2.95 -7.43 8.44
C LEU A 422 -4.10 -8.33 8.86
N LEU A 423 -4.69 -9.03 7.89
CA LEU A 423 -5.54 -10.18 8.14
C LEU A 423 -4.73 -11.47 7.99
N VAL A 424 -4.69 -12.31 9.04
CA VAL A 424 -3.80 -13.47 9.11
C VAL A 424 -4.62 -14.76 9.25
N GLY A 425 -4.25 -15.77 8.46
CA GLY A 425 -4.78 -17.12 8.57
C GLY A 425 -3.71 -18.17 8.81
N SER A 426 -4.16 -19.37 9.14
CA SER A 426 -3.31 -20.55 9.35
C SER A 426 -4.00 -21.77 8.76
N CYS A 427 -3.27 -22.55 7.95
CA CYS A 427 -3.71 -23.76 7.28
C CYS A 427 -2.76 -24.91 7.68
N PRO A 428 -3.03 -25.63 8.79
CA PRO A 428 -2.13 -26.64 9.35
C PRO A 428 -1.76 -27.81 8.41
N GLU A 429 -2.58 -28.08 7.39
CA GLU A 429 -2.38 -29.18 6.44
C GLU A 429 -1.21 -28.96 5.48
N VAL A 430 -0.77 -27.70 5.31
CA VAL A 430 0.46 -27.39 4.58
C VAL A 430 1.61 -27.51 5.56
N ILE A 431 2.44 -28.54 5.40
CA ILE A 431 3.45 -28.92 6.38
C ILE A 431 4.85 -28.70 5.81
N ILE A 432 5.68 -27.96 6.53
CA ILE A 432 7.13 -27.87 6.28
C ILE A 432 7.88 -28.79 7.26
N GLY A 433 8.93 -29.45 6.78
CA GLY A 433 9.86 -30.19 7.62
C GLY A 433 10.85 -29.26 8.32
N HIS A 434 11.62 -29.82 9.26
CA HIS A 434 12.69 -29.12 9.95
C HIS A 434 13.90 -30.04 10.10
N GLN A 435 15.09 -29.54 9.83
CA GLN A 435 16.33 -30.31 9.95
C GLN A 435 16.60 -30.67 11.42
N SER A 436 17.20 -31.83 11.66
CA SER A 436 17.60 -32.24 13.01
C SER A 436 18.58 -31.24 13.63
N ARG A 437 18.52 -31.12 14.96
CA ARG A 437 19.49 -30.38 15.79
C ARG A 437 20.68 -31.23 16.23
N SER A 438 20.81 -32.45 15.71
CA SER A 438 21.98 -33.31 15.96
C SER A 438 23.28 -32.59 15.57
N PRO A 439 24.36 -32.76 16.35
CA PRO A 439 25.66 -32.15 16.05
C PRO A 439 26.14 -32.54 14.65
N VAL A 440 26.70 -31.56 13.94
CA VAL A 440 27.34 -31.79 12.65
C VAL A 440 28.66 -32.55 12.86
N VAL A 441 28.92 -33.55 12.02
CA VAL A 441 30.15 -34.36 12.09
C VAL A 441 31.38 -33.54 11.69
N ASP A 442 31.23 -32.65 10.70
CA ASP A 442 32.27 -31.73 10.28
C ASP A 442 32.61 -30.71 11.37
N SER A 443 33.88 -30.64 11.73
CA SER A 443 34.37 -29.83 12.86
C SER A 443 34.25 -28.32 12.63
N GLU A 444 34.38 -27.83 11.40
CA GLU A 444 34.27 -26.41 11.10
C GLU A 444 32.81 -25.95 11.15
N LEU A 445 31.91 -26.75 10.57
CA LEU A 445 30.47 -26.52 10.63
C LEU A 445 29.94 -26.61 12.07
N ALA A 446 30.44 -27.56 12.87
CA ALA A 446 30.11 -27.65 14.29
C ALA A 446 30.56 -26.41 15.08
N ALA A 447 31.75 -25.87 14.79
CA ALA A 447 32.23 -24.63 15.40
C ALA A 447 31.37 -23.40 15.01
N LEU A 448 30.91 -23.33 13.76
CA LEU A 448 29.97 -22.31 13.30
C LEU A 448 28.63 -22.42 14.02
N GLU A 449 28.04 -23.62 14.13
CA GLU A 449 26.79 -23.83 14.87
C GLU A 449 26.94 -23.49 16.36
N LYS A 450 28.07 -23.85 16.98
CA LYS A 450 28.36 -23.47 18.37
C LYS A 450 28.37 -21.95 18.52
N THR A 451 28.99 -21.24 17.58
CA THR A 451 29.00 -19.78 17.55
C THR A 451 27.58 -19.23 17.35
N TYR A 452 26.83 -19.73 16.36
CA TYR A 452 25.44 -19.37 16.11
C TYR A 452 24.56 -19.53 17.35
N ASN A 453 24.70 -20.62 18.10
CA ASN A 453 23.91 -20.90 19.29
C ASN A 453 24.08 -19.83 20.39
N THR A 454 25.23 -19.17 20.47
CA THR A 454 25.43 -18.03 21.40
C THR A 454 24.55 -16.83 21.07
N TYR A 455 24.08 -16.70 19.82
CA TYR A 455 23.20 -15.63 19.36
C TYR A 455 21.71 -15.97 19.42
N ARG A 456 21.34 -17.21 19.78
CA ARG A 456 19.93 -17.64 19.87
C ARG A 456 19.25 -17.13 21.13
N SER A 457 20.00 -17.04 22.23
CA SER A 457 19.47 -16.63 23.53
C SER A 457 19.46 -15.11 23.63
N ASN A 458 18.33 -14.56 24.05
CA ASN A 458 18.21 -13.12 24.28
C ASN A 458 18.92 -12.75 25.58
N THR A 459 19.68 -11.66 25.55
CA THR A 459 20.23 -11.06 26.77
C THR A 459 19.16 -10.24 27.49
N LEU A 460 19.30 -10.05 28.80
CA LEU A 460 18.38 -9.22 29.59
C LEU A 460 18.25 -7.80 29.03
N ALA A 461 19.37 -7.19 28.63
CA ALA A 461 19.40 -5.85 28.05
C ALA A 461 18.60 -5.77 26.73
N GLN A 462 18.67 -6.79 25.89
CA GLN A 462 17.88 -6.82 24.65
C GLN A 462 16.37 -7.00 24.93
N VAL A 463 16.01 -7.81 25.93
CA VAL A 463 14.60 -7.95 26.35
C VAL A 463 14.07 -6.63 26.91
N GLN A 464 14.83 -5.96 27.77
CA GLN A 464 14.47 -4.63 28.30
C GLN A 464 14.33 -3.59 27.18
N PHE A 465 15.27 -3.56 26.24
CA PHE A 465 15.19 -2.69 25.08
C PHE A 465 13.94 -2.95 24.24
N LYS A 466 13.60 -4.23 23.98
CA LYS A 466 12.38 -4.60 23.26
C LYS A 466 11.13 -4.09 23.96
N LEU A 467 11.02 -4.29 25.28
CA LEU A 467 9.86 -3.84 26.05
C LEU A 467 9.74 -2.32 26.05
N ALA A 468 10.85 -1.59 26.25
CA ALA A 468 10.88 -0.13 26.17
C ALA A 468 10.49 0.36 24.77
N LEU A 469 10.93 -0.34 23.73
CA LEU A 469 10.56 -0.03 22.36
C LEU A 469 9.06 -0.24 22.11
N GLN A 470 8.49 -1.35 22.57
CA GLN A 470 7.05 -1.63 22.45
C GLN A 470 6.21 -0.61 23.23
N TYR A 471 6.65 -0.26 24.44
CA TYR A 471 6.01 0.78 25.25
C TYR A 471 5.90 2.10 24.50
N PHE A 472 7.01 2.54 23.90
CA PHE A 472 7.05 3.80 23.17
C PHE A 472 6.38 3.72 21.80
N LYS A 473 6.79 2.76 20.96
CA LYS A 473 6.40 2.66 19.54
C LYS A 473 4.93 2.27 19.38
N ASN A 474 4.46 1.30 20.17
CA ASN A 474 3.13 0.72 20.04
C ASN A 474 2.16 1.26 21.10
N HIS A 475 2.58 2.23 21.92
CA HIS A 475 1.80 2.80 23.02
C HIS A 475 1.26 1.71 23.98
N LEU A 476 2.09 0.69 24.25
CA LEU A 476 1.72 -0.45 25.09
C LEU A 476 2.17 -0.25 26.53
N GLN A 477 1.25 -0.23 27.49
CA GLN A 477 1.59 -0.20 28.91
C GLN A 477 1.91 -1.59 29.48
N CYS A 478 1.35 -2.65 28.88
CA CYS A 478 1.60 -4.02 29.31
C CYS A 478 1.56 -5.04 28.17
N ALA A 479 2.23 -6.17 28.36
CA ALA A 479 2.21 -7.33 27.47
C ALA A 479 2.23 -8.61 28.31
N THR A 480 1.24 -9.50 28.11
CA THR A 480 1.08 -10.74 28.88
C THR A 480 0.92 -11.96 28.00
#